data_AF-D8TNS6-F1
#
_entry.id   AF-D8TNS6-F1
#
_cell.length_a   1.000
_cell.length_b   1.000
_cell.length_c   1.000
_cell.angle_alpha   90.00
_cell.angle_beta   90.00
_cell.angle_gamma   90.00
#
_symmetry.space_group_name_H-M   'P 1'
#
loop_
_entity.id
_entity.type
_entity.pdbx_description
1 polymer ?
#
loop_
_entity_poly.entity_id
_entity_poly.type
_entity_poly.pdbx_seq_one_letter_code
_entity_poly.pdbx_strand_id
1 'polypeptide(L)'
;MVHGFGVAGWHFHRNWEDLRRDHRVWAVDLLGQGEAERRALRPVGRHGRRPVKSICRSWPRHPVPTSAGLYYSVDTWTRQLEDFLEQCVGEPVYVAGNSLGGYLAVMLAARRPDLVRGLVLLNATPFWAFRPPRGSAAARGPIWSALADGSVPVPESLKRVIERYWWDKLRAPTTISAMLRLVYADKSGPDPPLVARIVEATEHPGALDAFTSIVLSPKAELSFDELVDRLHCPVLLLYGKEDPWVRPLWGQRLKRRLPTATYLELSPAGHCPHHEAPAAVNKALRAWVAAQERARTQGVAEEGPTGTGIGLAVEESWEVVEADGRVVRVSHIDGRPRGVMEWLDLAVWSVLGRALGAVGGKGADKAGSGTAA
;
A
#
# COMPACT_ATOMS: atom_id res chain seq x y z
N MET A 1 -2.74 -8.71 -4.82
CA MET A 1 -2.25 -7.39 -5.26
C MET A 1 -3.18 -6.33 -4.72
N VAL A 2 -2.63 -5.31 -4.07
CA VAL A 2 -3.35 -4.24 -3.38
C VAL A 2 -2.90 -2.90 -3.96
N HIS A 3 -3.84 -2.13 -4.49
CA HIS A 3 -3.55 -0.88 -5.19
C HIS A 3 -3.36 0.32 -4.25
N GLY A 4 -2.75 1.36 -4.79
CA GLY A 4 -2.60 2.66 -4.12
C GLY A 4 -3.86 3.52 -4.23
N PHE A 5 -3.79 4.75 -3.74
CA PHE A 5 -4.90 5.70 -3.77
C PHE A 5 -5.24 6.16 -5.20
N GLY A 6 -6.54 6.33 -5.48
CA GLY A 6 -7.02 6.98 -6.71
C GLY A 6 -7.04 6.08 -7.95
N VAL A 7 -6.76 4.79 -7.77
CA VAL A 7 -6.80 3.74 -8.79
C VAL A 7 -7.58 2.54 -8.26
N ALA A 8 -7.56 1.42 -8.98
CA ALA A 8 -8.16 0.19 -8.49
C ALA A 8 -7.29 -1.02 -8.85
N GLY A 9 -7.82 -2.23 -8.63
CA GLY A 9 -7.21 -3.48 -9.03
C GLY A 9 -6.64 -3.40 -10.43
N TRP A 10 -7.42 -2.92 -11.41
CA TRP A 10 -7.05 -2.75 -12.84
C TRP A 10 -5.65 -2.12 -13.10
N HIS A 11 -5.05 -1.40 -12.15
CA HIS A 11 -3.72 -0.80 -12.24
C HIS A 11 -2.56 -1.82 -12.26
N PHE A 12 -2.78 -3.06 -11.80
CA PHE A 12 -1.80 -4.16 -11.90
C PHE A 12 -2.03 -5.08 -13.11
N HIS A 13 -2.77 -4.67 -14.15
CA HIS A 13 -3.17 -5.60 -15.21
C HIS A 13 -2.03 -6.31 -15.91
N ARG A 14 -0.96 -5.57 -16.22
CA ARG A 14 0.25 -6.14 -16.83
C ARG A 14 0.99 -7.10 -15.89
N ASN A 15 0.77 -7.01 -14.58
CA ASN A 15 1.39 -7.88 -13.59
C ASN A 15 0.59 -9.17 -13.41
N TRP A 16 -0.73 -9.13 -13.21
CA TRP A 16 -1.48 -10.39 -13.09
C TRP A 16 -1.63 -11.11 -14.41
N GLU A 17 -1.64 -10.43 -15.56
CA GLU A 17 -1.71 -11.11 -16.86
C GLU A 17 -0.49 -11.98 -17.10
N ASP A 18 0.67 -11.51 -16.64
CA ASP A 18 1.91 -12.27 -16.63
C ASP A 18 1.89 -13.38 -15.56
N LEU A 19 1.61 -13.03 -14.29
CA LEU A 19 1.73 -13.97 -13.18
C LEU A 19 0.67 -15.08 -13.16
N ARG A 20 -0.52 -14.84 -13.71
CA ARG A 20 -1.60 -15.85 -13.77
C ARG A 20 -1.28 -17.05 -14.65
N ARG A 21 -0.18 -17.02 -15.40
CA ARG A 21 0.31 -18.14 -16.19
C ARG A 21 0.69 -19.32 -15.31
N ASP A 22 1.23 -19.05 -14.13
CA ASP A 22 1.81 -20.06 -13.23
C ASP A 22 1.28 -19.97 -11.80
N HIS A 23 0.54 -18.91 -11.46
CA HIS A 23 0.04 -18.65 -10.10
C HIS A 23 -1.45 -18.32 -10.09
N ARG A 24 -2.12 -18.59 -8.96
CA ARG A 24 -3.43 -17.99 -8.66
C ARG A 24 -3.20 -16.55 -8.21
N VAL A 25 -3.73 -15.60 -8.97
CA VAL A 25 -3.51 -14.16 -8.74
C VAL A 25 -4.84 -13.46 -8.50
N TRP A 26 -4.87 -12.64 -7.46
CA TRP A 26 -5.99 -11.75 -7.15
C TRP A 26 -5.51 -10.31 -7.12
N ALA A 27 -6.29 -9.42 -7.72
CA ALA A 27 -6.20 -7.98 -7.52
C ALA A 27 -7.52 -7.50 -6.91
N VAL A 28 -7.43 -6.81 -5.79
CA VAL A 28 -8.58 -6.45 -4.96
C VAL A 28 -8.85 -4.95 -5.13
N ASP A 29 -10.09 -4.59 -5.41
CA ASP A 29 -10.57 -3.21 -5.33
C ASP A 29 -10.88 -2.89 -3.87
N LEU A 30 -10.19 -1.89 -3.31
CA LEU A 30 -10.46 -1.40 -1.96
C LEU A 30 -11.85 -0.73 -1.92
N LEU A 31 -12.58 -0.90 -0.81
CA LEU A 31 -13.84 -0.18 -0.59
C LEU A 31 -13.63 1.33 -0.77
N GLY A 32 -14.56 2.03 -1.43
CA GLY A 32 -14.36 3.43 -1.79
C GLY A 32 -13.64 3.67 -3.11
N GLN A 33 -13.11 2.62 -3.76
CA GLN A 33 -12.31 2.73 -4.97
C GLN A 33 -12.72 1.67 -6.01
N GLY A 34 -12.51 1.99 -7.29
CA GLY A 34 -12.80 1.09 -8.40
C GLY A 34 -14.26 0.60 -8.47
N GLU A 35 -14.42 -0.68 -8.80
CA GLU A 35 -15.75 -1.29 -8.94
C GLU A 35 -16.35 -1.70 -7.60
N ALA A 36 -15.54 -1.81 -6.54
CA ALA A 36 -16.02 -2.06 -5.18
C ALA A 36 -16.92 -0.92 -4.71
N GLU A 37 -16.57 0.34 -5.00
CA GLU A 37 -17.40 1.52 -4.73
C GLU A 37 -18.76 1.45 -5.44
N ARG A 38 -18.78 1.09 -6.74
CA ARG A 38 -20.02 0.95 -7.51
C ARG A 38 -20.98 -0.10 -6.95
N ARG A 39 -20.47 -1.00 -6.09
CA ARG A 39 -21.26 -2.04 -5.42
C ARG A 39 -21.60 -1.64 -3.99
N ALA A 40 -20.65 -1.07 -3.24
CA ALA A 40 -20.78 -0.75 -1.82
C ALA A 40 -21.80 0.36 -1.53
N LEU A 41 -22.05 1.27 -2.46
CA LEU A 41 -22.99 2.38 -2.25
C LEU A 41 -24.30 2.27 -3.03
N ARG A 42 -24.69 1.06 -3.47
CA ARG A 42 -25.98 0.86 -4.13
C ARG A 42 -27.13 0.96 -3.13
N PRO A 43 -28.21 1.72 -3.43
CA PRO A 43 -29.44 1.68 -2.64
C PRO A 43 -30.02 0.27 -2.62
N VAL A 44 -30.45 -0.21 -1.45
CA VAL A 44 -31.16 -1.49 -1.32
C VAL A 44 -32.61 -1.30 -1.81
N GLY A 45 -32.89 -1.71 -3.06
CA GLY A 45 -34.22 -1.75 -3.71
C GLY A 45 -34.28 -0.90 -5.00
N ARG A 46 -34.86 -1.28 -6.14
CA ARG A 46 -35.74 -2.37 -6.62
C ARG A 46 -35.04 -3.14 -7.74
N HIS A 47 -35.42 -4.41 -7.93
CA HIS A 47 -35.04 -5.23 -9.08
C HIS A 47 -35.28 -4.51 -10.41
N GLY A 48 -34.21 -4.24 -11.15
CA GLY A 48 -34.31 -3.59 -12.45
C GLY A 48 -32.96 -3.54 -13.18
N ARG A 49 -32.89 -4.31 -14.28
CA ARG A 49 -31.82 -4.41 -15.30
C ARG A 49 -30.66 -5.37 -15.00
N ARG A 50 -30.59 -6.39 -15.85
CA ARG A 50 -29.53 -7.40 -15.95
C ARG A 50 -28.18 -6.73 -16.17
N PRO A 51 -27.10 -7.15 -15.48
CA PRO A 51 -25.78 -6.57 -15.70
C PRO A 51 -25.18 -7.08 -17.02
N VAL A 52 -24.50 -6.17 -17.71
CA VAL A 52 -23.48 -6.49 -18.73
C VAL A 52 -22.52 -7.51 -18.08
N LYS A 53 -22.18 -8.58 -18.79
CA LYS A 53 -21.21 -9.59 -18.33
C LYS A 53 -19.82 -8.95 -18.17
N SER A 54 -19.58 -8.27 -17.05
CA SER A 54 -18.25 -7.88 -16.61
C SER A 54 -17.54 -9.13 -16.12
N ILE A 55 -16.49 -9.53 -16.84
CA ILE A 55 -15.61 -10.66 -16.50
C ILE A 55 -14.76 -10.34 -15.24
N CYS A 56 -14.81 -9.11 -14.72
CA CYS A 56 -14.14 -8.71 -13.49
C CYS A 56 -14.97 -9.08 -12.25
N ARG A 57 -14.60 -10.19 -11.62
CA ARG A 57 -15.13 -10.64 -10.31
C ARG A 57 -14.55 -9.77 -9.18
N SER A 58 -14.84 -8.47 -9.14
CA SER A 58 -14.50 -7.63 -7.99
C SER A 58 -15.24 -8.13 -6.73
N TRP A 59 -14.64 -7.93 -5.56
CA TRP A 59 -15.24 -8.23 -4.24
C TRP A 59 -15.57 -6.89 -3.57
N PRO A 60 -16.70 -6.74 -2.85
CA PRO A 60 -17.72 -7.76 -2.55
C PRO A 60 -18.62 -8.09 -3.76
N ARG A 61 -19.22 -9.30 -3.75
CA ARG A 61 -20.12 -9.79 -4.83
C ARG A 61 -21.54 -9.22 -4.74
N HIS A 62 -21.93 -8.73 -3.57
CA HIS A 62 -23.23 -8.16 -3.29
C HIS A 62 -23.09 -6.71 -2.81
N PRO A 63 -24.14 -5.87 -3.00
CA PRO A 63 -24.18 -4.55 -2.40
C PRO A 63 -23.99 -4.61 -0.89
N VAL A 64 -23.17 -3.71 -0.34
CA VAL A 64 -23.06 -3.50 1.10
C VAL A 64 -24.11 -2.44 1.46
N PRO A 65 -24.99 -2.67 2.45
CA PRO A 65 -25.98 -1.66 2.82
C PRO A 65 -25.30 -0.37 3.33
N THR A 66 -25.63 0.77 2.72
CA THR A 66 -25.16 2.10 3.13
C THR A 66 -25.63 2.51 4.53
N SER A 67 -26.68 1.86 5.06
CA SER A 67 -27.24 2.10 6.39
C SER A 67 -26.38 1.57 7.54
N ALA A 68 -25.29 0.84 7.28
CA ALA A 68 -24.41 0.30 8.32
C ALA A 68 -23.40 1.34 8.89
N GLY A 69 -23.35 2.56 8.35
CA GLY A 69 -22.33 3.54 8.74
C GLY A 69 -20.94 3.11 8.26
N LEU A 70 -20.73 3.16 6.95
CA LEU A 70 -19.45 2.80 6.34
C LEU A 70 -18.35 3.76 6.79
N TYR A 71 -17.16 3.23 7.01
CA TYR A 71 -16.04 3.97 7.56
C TYR A 71 -14.76 3.63 6.79
N TYR A 72 -14.18 4.62 6.12
CA TYR A 72 -12.96 4.43 5.35
C TYR A 72 -11.74 4.81 6.18
N SER A 73 -10.90 3.81 6.44
CA SER A 73 -9.62 3.93 7.12
C SER A 73 -8.72 2.77 6.74
N VAL A 74 -7.43 2.89 7.07
CA VAL A 74 -6.47 1.79 6.93
C VAL A 74 -6.92 0.54 7.70
N ASP A 75 -7.55 0.69 8.87
CA ASP A 75 -8.14 -0.44 9.60
C ASP A 75 -9.29 -1.12 8.84
N THR A 76 -10.19 -0.35 8.24
CA THR A 76 -11.30 -0.93 7.46
C THR A 76 -10.79 -1.66 6.23
N TRP A 77 -9.82 -1.08 5.51
CA TRP A 77 -9.25 -1.74 4.33
C TRP A 77 -8.43 -2.96 4.70
N THR A 78 -7.67 -2.93 5.79
CA THR A 78 -6.96 -4.12 6.26
C THR A 78 -7.95 -5.22 6.66
N ARG A 79 -9.04 -4.90 7.39
CA ARG A 79 -10.10 -5.88 7.69
C ARG A 79 -10.75 -6.44 6.42
N GLN A 80 -11.01 -5.59 5.42
CA GLN A 80 -11.49 -6.06 4.11
C GLN A 80 -10.53 -7.10 3.49
N LEU A 81 -9.21 -6.88 3.58
CA LEU A 81 -8.23 -7.82 3.06
C LEU A 81 -8.22 -9.12 3.88
N GLU A 82 -8.31 -9.04 5.21
CA GLU A 82 -8.44 -10.20 6.11
C GLU A 82 -9.68 -11.04 5.71
N ASP A 83 -10.85 -10.42 5.66
CA ASP A 83 -12.12 -11.07 5.29
C ASP A 83 -12.04 -11.70 3.89
N PHE A 84 -11.43 -11.00 2.93
CA PHE A 84 -11.26 -11.53 1.58
C PHE A 84 -10.35 -12.77 1.57
N LEU A 85 -9.24 -12.75 2.31
CA LEU A 85 -8.33 -13.89 2.37
C LEU A 85 -8.99 -15.09 3.05
N GLU A 86 -9.68 -14.89 4.17
CA GLU A 86 -10.34 -15.97 4.90
C GLU A 86 -11.52 -16.56 4.13
N GLN A 87 -12.39 -15.71 3.59
CA GLN A 87 -13.66 -16.16 3.02
C GLN A 87 -13.55 -16.54 1.54
N CYS A 88 -12.60 -15.97 0.79
CA CYS A 88 -12.50 -16.19 -0.65
C CYS A 88 -11.23 -16.93 -1.09
N VAL A 89 -10.12 -16.77 -0.39
CA VAL A 89 -8.84 -17.41 -0.77
C VAL A 89 -8.61 -18.72 -0.01
N GLY A 90 -8.79 -18.70 1.31
CA GLY A 90 -8.75 -19.86 2.19
C GLY A 90 -7.35 -20.40 2.51
N GLU A 91 -6.28 -19.69 2.15
CA GLU A 91 -4.90 -20.09 2.41
C GLU A 91 -3.95 -18.89 2.53
N PRO A 92 -2.78 -19.03 3.18
CA PRO A 92 -1.80 -17.96 3.28
C PRO A 92 -1.24 -17.58 1.90
N VAL A 93 -1.00 -16.29 1.65
CA VAL A 93 -0.59 -15.77 0.32
C VAL A 93 0.64 -14.88 0.36
N TYR A 94 1.26 -14.65 -0.79
CA TYR A 94 2.14 -13.50 -1.00
C TYR A 94 1.32 -12.25 -1.31
N VAL A 95 1.62 -11.13 -0.65
CA VAL A 95 0.89 -9.88 -0.83
C VAL A 95 1.80 -8.83 -1.45
N ALA A 96 1.46 -8.41 -2.67
CA ALA A 96 2.08 -7.25 -3.32
C ALA A 96 1.21 -6.01 -3.18
N GLY A 97 1.79 -4.89 -2.72
CA GLY A 97 1.07 -3.64 -2.49
C GLY A 97 1.85 -2.42 -2.98
N ASN A 98 1.17 -1.51 -3.70
CA ASN A 98 1.76 -0.23 -4.14
C ASN A 98 1.27 0.93 -3.27
N SER A 99 2.19 1.82 -2.86
CA SER A 99 1.85 3.04 -2.11
C SER A 99 0.99 2.73 -0.86
N LEU A 100 -0.22 3.27 -0.76
CA LEU A 100 -1.21 2.92 0.28
C LEU A 100 -1.45 1.41 0.37
N GLY A 101 -1.54 0.70 -0.75
CA GLY A 101 -1.69 -0.76 -0.75
C GLY A 101 -0.49 -1.48 -0.13
N GLY A 102 0.70 -0.90 -0.20
CA GLY A 102 1.89 -1.39 0.50
C GLY A 102 1.81 -1.19 2.02
N TYR A 103 1.31 -0.02 2.46
CA TYR A 103 1.00 0.23 3.87
C TYR A 103 0.02 -0.80 4.42
N LEU A 104 -1.08 -1.04 3.69
CA LEU A 104 -2.10 -2.02 4.07
C LEU A 104 -1.55 -3.45 4.09
N ALA A 105 -0.64 -3.80 3.18
CA ALA A 105 0.01 -5.10 3.15
C ALA A 105 0.92 -5.33 4.38
N VAL A 106 1.69 -4.31 4.78
CA VAL A 106 2.49 -4.34 6.02
C VAL A 106 1.56 -4.51 7.24
N MET A 107 0.47 -3.74 7.29
CA MET A 107 -0.49 -3.79 8.38
C MET A 107 -1.18 -5.17 8.48
N LEU A 108 -1.55 -5.76 7.35
CA LEU A 108 -2.11 -7.11 7.27
C LEU A 108 -1.12 -8.16 7.80
N ALA A 109 0.13 -8.15 7.34
CA ALA A 109 1.14 -9.12 7.77
C ALA A 109 1.49 -9.00 9.27
N ALA A 110 1.52 -7.78 9.79
CA ALA A 110 1.76 -7.50 11.21
C ALA A 110 0.60 -7.97 12.11
N ARG A 111 -0.64 -7.95 11.62
CA ARG A 111 -1.84 -8.36 12.37
C ARG A 111 -2.16 -9.83 12.22
N ARG A 112 -1.96 -10.37 11.02
CA ARG A 112 -2.33 -11.73 10.61
C ARG A 112 -1.14 -12.41 9.92
N PRO A 113 -0.04 -12.68 10.67
CA PRO A 113 1.11 -13.38 10.12
C PRO A 113 0.76 -14.78 9.62
N ASP A 114 -0.34 -15.38 10.12
CA ASP A 114 -0.91 -16.64 9.65
C ASP A 114 -1.40 -16.57 8.19
N LEU A 115 -1.83 -15.40 7.70
CA LEU A 115 -2.38 -15.23 6.36
C LEU A 115 -1.35 -14.79 5.30
N VAL A 116 -0.13 -14.42 5.71
CA VAL A 116 0.87 -13.81 4.80
C VAL A 116 2.16 -14.62 4.75
N ARG A 117 2.44 -15.22 3.60
CA ARG A 117 3.71 -15.95 3.33
C ARG A 117 4.89 -15.01 3.07
N GLY A 118 4.64 -13.81 2.55
CA GLY A 118 5.66 -12.84 2.22
C GLY A 118 5.08 -11.56 1.61
N LEU A 119 5.84 -10.47 1.70
CA LEU A 119 5.43 -9.14 1.26
C LEU A 119 6.26 -8.64 0.08
N VAL A 120 5.59 -8.02 -0.89
CA VAL A 120 6.22 -7.25 -1.97
C VAL A 120 5.75 -5.79 -1.87
N LEU A 121 6.65 -4.90 -1.49
CA LEU A 121 6.37 -3.48 -1.28
C LEU A 121 6.84 -2.69 -2.50
N LEU A 122 5.89 -2.12 -3.24
CA LEU A 122 6.12 -1.34 -4.45
C LEU A 122 5.99 0.15 -4.12
N ASN A 123 7.09 0.85 -3.86
CA ASN A 123 7.06 2.25 -3.38
C ASN A 123 6.02 2.45 -2.25
N ALA A 124 6.01 1.55 -1.26
CA ALA A 124 5.05 1.60 -0.18
C ALA A 124 5.20 2.90 0.63
N THR A 125 4.07 3.55 0.93
CA THR A 125 4.07 4.74 1.78
C THR A 125 4.23 4.34 3.25
N PRO A 126 5.03 5.06 4.05
CA PRO A 126 5.20 4.79 5.48
C PRO A 126 4.16 5.51 6.34
N PHE A 127 3.25 6.28 5.74
CA PHE A 127 2.16 6.91 6.45
C PHE A 127 0.95 7.09 5.54
N TRP A 128 -0.21 7.10 6.16
CA TRP A 128 -1.47 7.50 5.57
C TRP A 128 -2.19 8.40 6.57
N ALA A 129 -2.84 9.45 6.07
CA ALA A 129 -3.59 10.44 6.83
C ALA A 129 -2.78 11.34 7.80
N PHE A 130 -3.39 12.47 8.17
CA PHE A 130 -2.84 13.45 9.11
C PHE A 130 -3.61 13.51 10.43
N ARG A 131 -4.89 13.11 10.43
CA ARG A 131 -5.75 13.12 11.60
C ARG A 131 -5.27 12.09 12.65
N PRO A 132 -5.26 12.42 13.96
CA PRO A 132 -4.86 11.48 15.00
C PRO A 132 -5.70 10.20 15.00
N PRO A 133 -5.16 9.07 15.52
CA PRO A 133 -5.91 7.82 15.63
C PRO A 133 -7.19 8.01 16.45
N ARG A 134 -8.29 7.38 16.04
CA ARG A 134 -9.63 7.63 16.58
C ARG A 134 -9.73 7.40 18.10
N GLY A 135 -9.03 6.38 18.62
CA GLY A 135 -8.97 6.06 20.05
C GLY A 135 -8.05 6.97 20.87
N SER A 136 -7.25 7.84 20.23
CA SER A 136 -6.29 8.68 20.93
C SER A 136 -6.95 9.86 21.67
N ALA A 137 -6.33 10.32 22.76
CA ALA A 137 -6.77 11.53 23.45
C ALA A 137 -6.79 12.76 22.54
N ALA A 138 -5.84 12.85 21.60
CA ALA A 138 -5.77 13.94 20.61
C ALA A 138 -6.99 13.99 19.68
N ALA A 139 -7.54 12.83 19.29
CA ALA A 139 -8.72 12.77 18.42
C ALA A 139 -10.01 13.27 19.11
N ARG A 140 -10.06 13.27 20.45
CA ARG A 140 -11.18 13.79 21.26
C ARG A 140 -11.12 15.31 21.47
N GLY A 141 -10.05 15.97 21.03
CA GLY A 141 -9.93 17.42 21.11
C GLY A 141 -10.93 18.15 20.19
N PRO A 142 -11.34 19.38 20.54
CA PRO A 142 -12.41 20.11 19.85
C PRO A 142 -12.12 20.40 18.37
N ILE A 143 -10.84 20.54 18.00
CA ILE A 143 -10.40 20.74 16.61
C ILE A 143 -10.70 19.49 15.76
N TRP A 144 -10.45 18.30 16.30
CA TRP A 144 -10.59 17.05 15.56
C TRP A 144 -11.99 16.46 15.67
N SER A 145 -12.67 16.59 16.81
CA SER A 145 -14.03 16.04 16.98
C SER A 145 -15.06 16.63 16.01
N ALA A 146 -14.82 17.84 15.48
CA ALA A 146 -15.71 18.52 14.53
C ALA A 146 -15.41 18.20 13.05
N LEU A 147 -14.27 17.56 12.75
CA LEU A 147 -13.88 17.22 11.38
C LEU A 147 -14.34 15.82 10.99
N ALA A 148 -14.72 15.65 9.72
CA ALA A 148 -14.99 14.34 9.15
C ALA A 148 -13.80 13.40 9.39
N ASP A 149 -14.10 12.15 9.73
CA ASP A 149 -13.12 11.20 10.25
C ASP A 149 -13.02 9.93 9.39
N GLY A 150 -13.47 9.99 8.13
CA GLY A 150 -13.59 8.81 7.27
C GLY A 150 -14.99 8.19 7.24
N SER A 151 -15.95 8.74 8.00
CA SER A 151 -17.37 8.33 7.94
C SER A 151 -18.00 8.60 6.57
N VAL A 152 -18.78 7.64 6.07
CA VAL A 152 -19.59 7.73 4.85
C VAL A 152 -21.08 7.62 5.22
N PRO A 153 -21.94 8.56 4.79
CA PRO A 153 -21.63 9.74 3.98
C PRO A 153 -20.87 10.82 4.76
N VAL A 154 -20.17 11.72 4.04
CA VAL A 154 -19.54 12.87 4.70
C VAL A 154 -20.59 13.93 5.08
N PRO A 155 -20.32 14.81 6.07
CA PRO A 155 -21.27 15.84 6.45
C PRO A 155 -21.72 16.71 5.27
N GLU A 156 -23.04 16.93 5.14
CA GLU A 156 -23.65 17.62 3.99
C GLU A 156 -23.14 19.06 3.78
N SER A 157 -22.73 19.74 4.86
CA SER A 157 -22.08 21.06 4.78
C SER A 157 -20.72 20.98 4.08
N LEU A 158 -19.89 20.00 4.44
CA LEU A 158 -18.58 19.77 3.84
C LEU A 158 -18.72 19.30 2.39
N LYS A 159 -19.64 18.37 2.14
CA LYS A 159 -19.95 17.85 0.80
C LYS A 159 -20.25 18.98 -0.19
N ARG A 160 -21.19 19.86 0.15
CA ARG A 160 -21.60 21.00 -0.69
C ARG A 160 -20.45 21.97 -0.98
N VAL A 161 -19.53 22.18 -0.03
CA VAL A 161 -18.36 23.04 -0.24
C VAL A 161 -17.40 22.40 -1.24
N ILE A 162 -17.04 21.13 -1.05
CA ILE A 162 -16.12 20.44 -1.96
C ILE A 162 -16.74 20.33 -3.36
N GLU A 163 -18.01 19.94 -3.44
CA GLU A 163 -18.77 19.84 -4.69
C GLU A 163 -18.74 21.16 -5.47
N ARG A 164 -19.05 22.28 -4.82
CA ARG A 164 -19.14 23.60 -5.46
C ARG A 164 -17.80 24.13 -5.97
N TYR A 165 -16.71 23.92 -5.22
CA TYR A 165 -15.45 24.63 -5.48
C TYR A 165 -14.35 23.76 -6.08
N TRP A 166 -14.34 22.46 -5.78
CA TRP A 166 -13.18 21.60 -6.04
C TRP A 166 -13.49 20.31 -6.79
N TRP A 167 -14.66 19.70 -6.62
CA TRP A 167 -14.92 18.34 -7.12
C TRP A 167 -14.70 18.19 -8.63
N ASP A 168 -15.31 19.05 -9.43
CA ASP A 168 -15.14 19.02 -10.89
C ASP A 168 -13.70 19.30 -11.33
N LYS A 169 -12.98 20.16 -10.59
CA LYS A 169 -11.57 20.45 -10.87
C LYS A 169 -10.69 19.24 -10.54
N LEU A 170 -10.92 18.59 -9.40
CA LEU A 170 -10.14 17.42 -8.96
C LEU A 170 -10.29 16.23 -9.91
N ARG A 171 -11.51 15.98 -10.38
CA ARG A 171 -11.81 14.88 -11.30
C ARG A 171 -11.59 15.20 -12.78
N ALA A 172 -11.18 16.42 -13.12
CA ALA A 172 -10.91 16.80 -14.49
C ALA A 172 -9.77 15.93 -15.08
N PRO A 173 -9.89 15.44 -16.33
CA PRO A 173 -8.84 14.65 -16.97
C PRO A 173 -7.48 15.35 -16.98
N THR A 174 -7.47 16.69 -17.09
CA THR A 174 -6.26 17.52 -17.05
C THR A 174 -5.57 17.49 -15.68
N THR A 175 -6.34 17.59 -14.59
CA THR A 175 -5.83 17.51 -13.21
C THR A 175 -5.28 16.12 -12.92
N ILE A 176 -6.03 15.06 -13.26
CA ILE A 176 -5.60 13.67 -13.10
C ILE A 176 -4.31 13.44 -13.91
N SER A 177 -4.25 13.91 -15.15
CA SER A 177 -3.05 13.79 -15.98
C SER A 177 -1.85 14.51 -15.38
N ALA A 178 -2.05 15.70 -14.82
CA ALA A 178 -1.00 16.46 -14.16
C ALA A 178 -0.49 15.76 -12.89
N MET A 179 -1.39 15.17 -12.08
CA MET A 179 -1.01 14.38 -10.91
C MET A 179 -0.22 13.12 -11.29
N LEU A 180 -0.64 12.41 -12.34
CA LEU A 180 0.10 11.24 -12.83
C LEU A 180 1.49 11.62 -13.36
N ARG A 181 1.61 12.72 -14.12
CA ARG A 181 2.91 13.25 -14.56
C ARG A 181 3.81 13.64 -13.39
N LEU A 182 3.25 14.06 -12.27
CA LEU A 182 4.04 14.35 -11.08
C LEU A 182 4.73 13.06 -10.60
N VAL A 183 3.99 11.95 -10.52
CA VAL A 183 4.44 10.71 -9.85
C VAL A 183 5.15 9.70 -10.74
N TYR A 184 4.92 9.69 -12.06
CA TYR A 184 5.61 8.78 -12.98
C TYR A 184 6.97 9.33 -13.37
N ALA A 185 7.95 8.47 -13.64
CA ALA A 185 9.25 8.87 -14.16
C ALA A 185 9.12 9.48 -15.56
N ASP A 186 8.31 8.85 -16.42
CA ASP A 186 8.01 9.40 -17.74
C ASP A 186 7.06 10.59 -17.64
N LYS A 187 7.52 11.73 -18.15
CA LYS A 187 6.80 13.01 -18.13
C LYS A 187 6.06 13.29 -19.43
N SER A 188 6.22 12.45 -20.47
CA SER A 188 5.56 12.58 -21.76
C SER A 188 4.03 12.58 -21.62
N GLY A 189 3.51 11.84 -20.64
CA GLY A 189 2.12 11.90 -20.18
C GLY A 189 1.55 10.51 -19.92
N PRO A 190 0.59 10.38 -19.00
CA PRO A 190 -0.07 9.11 -18.74
C PRO A 190 -0.90 8.66 -19.95
N ASP A 191 -1.02 7.35 -20.11
CA ASP A 191 -1.84 6.71 -21.14
C ASP A 191 -3.31 7.22 -21.08
N PRO A 192 -3.92 7.72 -22.16
CA PRO A 192 -5.30 8.25 -22.13
C PRO A 192 -6.35 7.25 -21.59
N PRO A 193 -6.31 5.94 -21.93
CA PRO A 193 -7.12 4.90 -21.29
C PRO A 193 -7.00 4.86 -19.76
N LEU A 194 -5.80 5.07 -19.19
CA LEU A 194 -5.61 5.12 -17.74
C LEU A 194 -6.37 6.31 -17.14
N VAL A 195 -6.20 7.51 -17.73
CA VAL A 195 -6.89 8.72 -17.27
C VAL A 195 -8.40 8.54 -17.35
N ALA A 196 -8.91 8.01 -18.46
CA ALA A 196 -10.34 7.75 -18.65
C ALA A 196 -10.92 6.83 -17.58
N ARG A 197 -10.21 5.75 -17.22
CA ARG A 197 -10.64 4.83 -16.15
C ARG A 197 -10.69 5.49 -14.77
N ILE A 198 -9.74 6.38 -14.47
CA ILE A 198 -9.76 7.13 -13.21
C ILE A 198 -10.94 8.10 -13.19
N VAL A 199 -11.17 8.82 -14.30
CA VAL A 199 -12.33 9.73 -14.44
C VAL A 199 -13.64 8.96 -14.27
N GLU A 200 -13.80 7.80 -14.93
CA GLU A 200 -14.99 6.98 -14.84
C GLU A 200 -15.33 6.58 -13.39
N ALA A 201 -14.31 6.28 -12.57
CA ALA A 201 -14.52 5.96 -11.15
C ALA A 201 -15.10 7.16 -10.37
N THR A 202 -14.81 8.39 -10.79
CA THR A 202 -15.34 9.62 -10.16
C THR A 202 -16.77 9.96 -10.55
N GLU A 203 -17.33 9.32 -11.58
CA GLU A 203 -18.70 9.54 -12.03
C GLU A 203 -19.73 8.81 -11.15
N HIS A 204 -19.27 7.92 -10.26
CA HIS A 204 -20.14 7.24 -9.33
C HIS A 204 -20.78 8.25 -8.35
N PRO A 205 -22.10 8.18 -8.05
CA PRO A 205 -22.78 9.14 -7.17
C PRO A 205 -22.17 9.27 -5.76
N GLY A 206 -21.51 8.22 -5.28
CA GLY A 206 -20.82 8.23 -3.99
C GLY A 206 -19.32 8.54 -4.04
N ALA A 207 -18.75 8.77 -5.22
CA ALA A 207 -17.31 8.99 -5.37
C ALA A 207 -16.80 10.22 -4.60
N LEU A 208 -17.60 11.27 -4.48
CA LEU A 208 -17.26 12.44 -3.68
C LEU A 208 -17.18 12.09 -2.19
N ASP A 209 -18.16 11.34 -1.67
CA ASP A 209 -18.19 10.89 -0.28
C ASP A 209 -16.99 9.97 -0.01
N ALA A 210 -16.71 9.02 -0.91
CA ALA A 210 -15.59 8.11 -0.80
C ALA A 210 -14.25 8.83 -0.83
N PHE A 211 -14.01 9.68 -1.85
CA PHE A 211 -12.78 10.46 -1.97
C PHE A 211 -12.53 11.30 -0.72
N THR A 212 -13.54 12.05 -0.28
CA THR A 212 -13.43 12.93 0.90
C THR A 212 -13.15 12.11 2.16
N SER A 213 -13.84 10.98 2.34
CA SER A 213 -13.63 10.10 3.48
C SER A 213 -12.24 9.46 3.48
N ILE A 214 -11.74 9.03 2.32
CA ILE A 214 -10.40 8.47 2.17
C ILE A 214 -9.34 9.50 2.56
N VAL A 215 -9.44 10.72 2.02
CA VAL A 215 -8.49 11.81 2.30
C VAL A 215 -8.52 12.25 3.77
N LEU A 216 -9.70 12.24 4.40
CA LEU A 216 -9.90 12.67 5.79
C LEU A 216 -9.89 11.54 6.82
N SER A 217 -9.59 10.32 6.40
CA SER A 217 -9.44 9.16 7.29
C SER A 217 -8.40 9.44 8.39
N PRO A 218 -8.47 8.79 9.56
CA PRO A 218 -7.44 8.92 10.60
C PRO A 218 -6.23 8.05 10.29
N LYS A 219 -5.15 8.34 10.99
CA LYS A 219 -4.01 7.43 11.11
C LYS A 219 -4.43 6.12 11.79
N ALA A 220 -3.71 5.04 11.46
CA ALA A 220 -3.76 3.80 12.24
C ALA A 220 -3.34 4.06 13.69
N GLU A 221 -3.82 3.19 14.60
CA GLU A 221 -3.39 3.22 16.01
C GLU A 221 -1.91 2.91 16.17
N LEU A 222 -1.40 1.94 15.40
CA LEU A 222 0.02 1.62 15.36
C LEU A 222 0.74 2.52 14.37
N SER A 223 1.90 3.04 14.77
CA SER A 223 2.82 3.66 13.84
C SER A 223 3.33 2.65 12.82
N PHE A 224 3.74 3.13 11.65
CA PHE A 224 4.30 2.26 10.61
C PHE A 224 5.55 1.51 11.08
N ASP A 225 6.35 2.18 11.91
CA ASP A 225 7.53 1.61 12.55
C ASP A 225 7.19 0.41 13.46
N GLU A 226 6.15 0.54 14.30
CA GLU A 226 5.66 -0.57 15.13
C GLU A 226 5.06 -1.70 14.29
N LEU A 227 4.45 -1.40 13.13
CA LEU A 227 3.96 -2.43 12.22
C LEU A 227 5.13 -3.20 11.58
N VAL A 228 6.19 -2.50 11.18
CA VAL A 228 7.40 -3.10 10.59
C VAL A 228 8.10 -4.03 11.59
N ASP A 229 8.18 -3.65 12.87
CA ASP A 229 8.80 -4.48 13.91
C ASP A 229 8.05 -5.80 14.18
N ARG A 230 6.79 -5.91 13.75
CA ARG A 230 5.96 -7.11 13.89
C ARG A 230 5.97 -8.03 12.67
N LEU A 231 6.78 -7.70 11.65
CA LEU A 231 6.86 -8.52 10.45
C LEU A 231 7.75 -9.75 10.69
N HIS A 232 7.19 -10.93 10.43
CA HIS A 232 7.89 -12.22 10.53
C HIS A 232 8.11 -12.90 9.17
N CYS A 233 7.49 -12.38 8.11
CA CYS A 233 7.60 -12.96 6.78
C CYS A 233 8.72 -12.30 5.95
N PRO A 234 9.27 -13.00 4.94
CA PRO A 234 10.18 -12.41 3.97
C PRO A 234 9.58 -11.17 3.28
N VAL A 235 10.42 -10.15 3.07
CA VAL A 235 10.03 -8.88 2.44
C VAL A 235 10.90 -8.58 1.22
N LEU A 236 10.25 -8.21 0.12
CA LEU A 236 10.87 -7.65 -1.08
C LEU A 236 10.44 -6.19 -1.25
N LEU A 237 11.41 -5.28 -1.30
CA LEU A 237 11.22 -3.88 -1.64
C LEU A 237 11.56 -3.69 -3.14
N LEU A 238 10.61 -3.23 -3.95
CA LEU A 238 10.78 -2.90 -5.37
C LEU A 238 10.42 -1.43 -5.58
N TYR A 239 11.41 -0.54 -5.56
CA TYR A 239 11.13 0.90 -5.59
C TYR A 239 11.63 1.52 -6.89
N GLY A 240 10.79 2.33 -7.53
CA GLY A 240 11.24 3.23 -8.57
C GLY A 240 12.19 4.30 -8.02
N LYS A 241 13.35 4.45 -8.65
CA LYS A 241 14.40 5.37 -8.23
C LYS A 241 13.99 6.84 -8.39
N GLU A 242 13.17 7.13 -9.39
CA GLU A 242 12.68 8.46 -9.73
C GLU A 242 11.37 8.84 -9.01
N ASP A 243 10.94 8.05 -8.02
CA ASP A 243 9.76 8.36 -7.21
C ASP A 243 9.94 9.68 -6.43
N PRO A 244 9.13 10.72 -6.69
CA PRO A 244 9.26 12.00 -6.02
C PRO A 244 8.62 12.05 -4.63
N TRP A 245 7.70 11.13 -4.32
CA TRP A 245 6.86 11.15 -3.11
C TRP A 245 7.51 10.41 -1.96
N VAL A 246 7.79 9.12 -2.17
CA VAL A 246 8.42 8.29 -1.14
C VAL A 246 9.94 8.50 -1.21
N ARG A 247 10.49 8.71 -2.41
CA ARG A 247 11.94 8.71 -2.68
C ARG A 247 12.59 7.39 -2.22
N PRO A 248 13.76 7.03 -2.77
CA PRO A 248 14.52 5.88 -2.28
C PRO A 248 14.89 5.93 -0.78
N LEU A 249 14.78 7.11 -0.15
CA LEU A 249 15.08 7.31 1.26
C LEU A 249 14.28 6.37 2.18
N TRP A 250 12.99 6.18 1.93
CA TRP A 250 12.18 5.28 2.76
C TRP A 250 12.49 3.81 2.51
N GLY A 251 12.79 3.42 1.27
CA GLY A 251 13.28 2.07 0.96
C GLY A 251 14.58 1.77 1.71
N GLN A 252 15.52 2.73 1.73
CA GLN A 252 16.76 2.64 2.51
C GLN A 252 16.50 2.57 4.02
N ARG A 253 15.54 3.33 4.57
CA ARG A 253 15.15 3.24 5.99
C ARG A 253 14.57 1.85 6.32
N LEU A 254 13.68 1.34 5.47
CA LEU A 254 13.11 0.00 5.63
C LEU A 254 14.17 -1.10 5.53
N LYS A 255 15.09 -1.02 4.57
CA LYS A 255 16.21 -1.97 4.43
C LYS A 255 17.12 -1.96 5.67
N ARG A 256 17.37 -0.79 6.27
CA ARG A 256 18.13 -0.68 7.53
C ARG A 256 17.40 -1.30 8.72
N ARG A 257 16.07 -1.17 8.79
CA ARG A 257 15.24 -1.73 9.86
C ARG A 257 14.93 -3.23 9.67
N LEU A 258 14.88 -3.68 8.42
CA LEU A 258 14.70 -5.07 8.01
C LEU A 258 15.92 -5.53 7.19
N PRO A 259 17.07 -5.84 7.83
CA PRO A 259 18.29 -6.19 7.11
C PRO A 259 18.13 -7.41 6.19
N THR A 260 17.23 -8.33 6.54
CA THR A 260 16.88 -9.53 5.77
C THR A 260 16.01 -9.25 4.55
N ALA A 261 15.40 -8.06 4.45
CA ALA A 261 14.59 -7.71 3.29
C ALA A 261 15.45 -7.59 2.04
N THR A 262 14.99 -8.15 0.94
CA THR A 262 15.59 -7.90 -0.38
C THR A 262 15.18 -6.51 -0.84
N TYR A 263 16.12 -5.66 -1.25
CA TYR A 263 15.80 -4.34 -1.80
C TYR A 263 16.36 -4.16 -3.20
N LEU A 264 15.46 -3.90 -4.17
CA LEU A 264 15.77 -3.58 -5.54
C LEU A 264 15.23 -2.20 -5.92
N GLU A 265 16.08 -1.39 -6.57
CA GLU A 265 15.70 -0.14 -7.21
C GLU A 265 15.59 -0.29 -8.72
N LEU A 266 14.52 0.27 -9.30
CA LEU A 266 14.26 0.27 -10.74
C LEU A 266 14.46 1.67 -11.30
N SER A 267 15.21 1.79 -12.40
CA SER A 267 15.43 3.07 -13.09
C SER A 267 15.48 2.84 -14.61
N PRO A 268 14.70 3.59 -15.41
CA PRO A 268 13.74 4.61 -14.98
C PRO A 268 12.41 4.01 -14.47
N ALA A 269 11.97 4.39 -13.28
CA ALA A 269 10.63 4.14 -12.74
C ALA A 269 10.28 5.13 -11.61
N GLY A 270 9.05 5.64 -11.62
CA GLY A 270 8.53 6.57 -10.61
C GLY A 270 7.82 5.87 -9.45
N HIS A 271 6.73 6.45 -8.98
CA HIS A 271 5.95 5.97 -7.83
C HIS A 271 5.16 4.69 -8.10
N CYS A 272 4.96 4.32 -9.37
CA CYS A 272 4.15 3.18 -9.76
C CYS A 272 4.95 2.18 -10.62
N PRO A 273 6.03 1.59 -10.07
CA PRO A 273 6.95 0.75 -10.84
C PRO A 273 6.26 -0.47 -11.45
N HIS A 274 5.21 -1.01 -10.84
CA HIS A 274 4.43 -2.12 -11.40
C HIS A 274 3.69 -1.75 -12.69
N HIS A 275 3.33 -0.48 -12.85
CA HIS A 275 2.65 0.03 -14.04
C HIS A 275 3.65 0.63 -15.05
N GLU A 276 4.70 1.27 -14.55
CA GLU A 276 5.72 1.92 -15.38
C GLU A 276 6.76 0.93 -15.90
N ALA A 277 7.22 -0.03 -15.10
CA ALA A 277 8.23 -1.04 -15.47
C ALA A 277 7.71 -2.47 -15.19
N PRO A 278 6.58 -2.87 -15.80
CA PRO A 278 5.91 -4.13 -15.50
C PRO A 278 6.79 -5.35 -15.80
N ALA A 279 7.59 -5.38 -16.87
CA ALA A 279 8.44 -6.52 -17.18
C ALA A 279 9.54 -6.68 -16.12
N ALA A 280 10.17 -5.58 -15.70
CA ALA A 280 11.17 -5.59 -14.64
C ALA A 280 10.60 -6.04 -13.30
N VAL A 281 9.42 -5.50 -12.91
CA VAL A 281 8.73 -5.90 -11.68
C VAL A 281 8.32 -7.37 -11.71
N ASN A 282 7.74 -7.85 -12.82
CA ASN A 282 7.31 -9.24 -12.94
C ASN A 282 8.48 -10.22 -12.87
N LYS A 283 9.60 -9.91 -13.54
CA LYS A 283 10.83 -10.71 -13.47
C LYS A 283 11.34 -10.82 -12.03
N ALA A 284 11.43 -9.69 -11.31
CA ALA A 284 11.88 -9.67 -9.93
C ALA A 284 10.92 -10.42 -8.99
N LEU A 285 9.61 -10.21 -9.13
CA LEU A 285 8.59 -10.87 -8.31
C LEU A 285 8.60 -12.38 -8.51
N ARG A 286 8.69 -12.87 -9.75
CA ARG A 286 8.78 -14.31 -10.07
C ARG A 286 10.03 -14.95 -9.47
N ALA A 287 11.18 -14.32 -9.68
CA ALA A 287 12.44 -14.83 -9.16
C ALA A 287 12.40 -14.94 -7.62
N TRP A 288 11.88 -13.89 -6.97
CA TRP A 288 11.77 -13.84 -5.51
C TRP A 288 10.79 -14.88 -4.97
N VAL A 289 9.56 -14.94 -5.48
CA VAL A 289 8.56 -15.92 -5.03
C VAL A 289 9.05 -17.35 -5.24
N ALA A 290 9.68 -17.65 -6.38
CA ALA A 290 10.24 -18.98 -6.64
C ALA A 290 11.37 -19.35 -5.67
N ALA A 291 12.20 -18.40 -5.27
CA ALA A 291 13.23 -18.62 -4.27
C ALA A 291 12.65 -18.85 -2.86
N GLN A 292 11.60 -18.10 -2.49
CA GLN A 292 10.91 -18.32 -1.20
C GLN A 292 10.23 -19.69 -1.13
N GLU A 293 9.55 -20.13 -2.19
CA GLU A 293 8.93 -21.46 -2.24
C GLU A 293 9.96 -22.60 -2.22
N ARG A 294 11.12 -22.42 -2.86
CA ARG A 294 12.25 -23.37 -2.76
C ARG A 294 12.79 -23.49 -1.34
N ALA A 295 13.01 -22.35 -0.67
CA ALA A 295 13.49 -22.35 0.73
C ALA A 295 12.48 -23.06 1.66
N ARG A 296 11.18 -22.82 1.46
CA ARG A 296 10.11 -23.48 2.25
C ARG A 296 10.04 -24.99 2.01
N THR A 297 10.21 -25.45 0.77
CA THR A 297 10.08 -26.88 0.42
C THR A 297 11.29 -27.71 0.83
N GLN A 298 12.49 -27.11 0.86
CA GLN A 298 13.73 -27.81 1.20
C GLN A 298 13.99 -27.92 2.71
N GLY A 299 13.11 -27.37 3.57
CA GLY A 299 13.22 -27.49 5.02
C GLY A 299 14.51 -26.91 5.60
N VAL A 300 15.18 -26.01 4.89
CA VAL A 300 16.37 -25.32 5.39
C VAL A 300 15.91 -24.43 6.54
N ALA A 301 16.15 -24.92 7.76
CA ALA A 301 15.99 -24.16 8.98
C ALA A 301 16.80 -22.86 8.87
N GLU A 302 16.26 -21.80 9.45
CA GLU A 302 16.87 -20.48 9.57
C GLU A 302 18.30 -20.56 10.16
N GLU A 303 19.32 -20.75 9.33
CA GLU A 303 20.70 -20.41 9.68
C GLU A 303 21.13 -19.16 8.93
N GLY A 304 20.86 -17.99 9.54
CA GLY A 304 21.70 -16.78 9.44
C GLY A 304 21.78 -16.02 8.09
N PRO A 305 22.10 -14.71 8.13
CA PRO A 305 21.71 -13.77 7.07
C PRO A 305 22.86 -13.49 6.09
N THR A 306 22.94 -14.18 4.96
CA THR A 306 23.79 -13.71 3.83
C THR A 306 23.25 -14.00 2.42
N GLY A 307 22.22 -14.84 2.25
CA GLY A 307 21.62 -15.08 0.94
C GLY A 307 20.39 -14.19 0.71
N THR A 308 20.47 -13.23 -0.21
CA THR A 308 19.29 -12.56 -0.77
C THR A 308 18.34 -13.65 -1.29
N GLY A 309 17.17 -13.81 -0.67
CA GLY A 309 16.21 -14.87 -0.99
C GLY A 309 15.53 -14.75 -2.36
N ILE A 310 16.30 -14.46 -3.42
CA ILE A 310 15.88 -14.36 -4.82
C ILE A 310 16.61 -15.38 -5.72
N GLY A 311 17.66 -16.05 -5.24
CA GLY A 311 18.52 -16.87 -6.12
C GLY A 311 19.25 -16.05 -7.20
N LEU A 312 19.35 -14.73 -7.01
CA LEU A 312 20.14 -13.80 -7.82
C LEU A 312 21.32 -13.34 -6.95
N ALA A 313 22.54 -13.46 -7.47
CA ALA A 313 23.75 -13.13 -6.74
C ALA A 313 23.68 -11.69 -6.18
N VAL A 314 24.12 -11.52 -4.93
CA VAL A 314 24.01 -10.30 -4.08
C VAL A 314 24.62 -9.04 -4.72
N GLU A 315 25.43 -9.21 -5.77
CA GLU A 315 26.20 -8.15 -6.42
C GLU A 315 25.66 -7.68 -7.78
N GLU A 316 24.64 -8.32 -8.35
CA GLU A 316 24.27 -8.03 -9.74
C GLU A 316 23.12 -7.02 -9.86
N SER A 317 23.42 -5.88 -10.49
CA SER A 317 22.41 -5.12 -11.23
C SER A 317 22.18 -5.80 -12.58
N TRP A 318 20.93 -5.91 -13.01
CA TRP A 318 20.61 -6.41 -14.35
C TRP A 318 19.70 -5.45 -15.09
N GLU A 319 19.59 -5.65 -16.40
CA GLU A 319 18.73 -4.86 -17.25
C GLU A 319 17.55 -5.70 -17.75
N VAL A 320 16.41 -5.05 -17.91
CA VAL A 320 15.19 -5.62 -18.48
C VAL A 320 14.69 -4.68 -19.55
N VAL A 321 14.39 -5.22 -20.73
CA VAL A 321 13.79 -4.47 -21.81
C VAL A 321 12.27 -4.56 -21.66
N GLU A 322 11.62 -3.42 -21.50
CA GLU A 322 10.16 -3.29 -21.46
C GLU A 322 9.56 -3.44 -22.88
N ALA A 323 8.25 -3.65 -22.97
CA ALA A 323 7.57 -3.87 -24.25
C ALA A 323 7.65 -2.67 -25.22
N ASP A 324 7.90 -1.47 -24.69
CA ASP A 324 8.13 -0.23 -25.45
C ASP A 324 9.59 -0.06 -25.91
N GLY A 325 10.46 -1.03 -25.64
CA GLY A 325 11.89 -1.00 -25.96
C GLY A 325 12.75 -0.27 -24.94
N ARG A 326 12.15 0.32 -23.90
CA ARG A 326 12.90 1.02 -22.84
C ARG A 326 13.65 0.03 -21.98
N VAL A 327 14.91 0.34 -21.69
CA VAL A 327 15.74 -0.45 -20.79
C VAL A 327 15.55 0.04 -19.36
N VAL A 328 15.13 -0.84 -18.48
CA VAL A 328 15.04 -0.61 -17.03
C VAL A 328 16.16 -1.36 -16.34
N ARG A 329 17.03 -0.63 -15.66
CA ARG A 329 18.05 -1.20 -14.79
C ARG A 329 17.45 -1.49 -13.43
N VAL A 330 17.64 -2.73 -12.97
CA VAL A 330 17.29 -3.18 -11.63
C VAL A 330 18.57 -3.33 -10.83
N SER A 331 18.68 -2.63 -9.71
CA SER A 331 19.90 -2.60 -8.88
C SER A 331 19.60 -3.08 -7.47
N HIS A 332 20.40 -4.02 -6.96
CA HIS A 332 20.32 -4.44 -5.57
C HIS A 332 20.88 -3.38 -4.63
N ILE A 333 20.20 -3.15 -3.51
CA ILE A 333 20.55 -2.12 -2.52
C ILE A 333 20.82 -2.78 -1.16
N ASP A 334 21.99 -2.49 -0.60
CA ASP A 334 22.49 -3.11 0.64
C ASP A 334 22.05 -2.40 1.92
N GLY A 335 21.45 -1.21 1.82
CA GLY A 335 21.04 -0.39 2.96
C GLY A 335 22.06 0.66 3.39
N ARG A 336 23.25 0.72 2.77
CA ARG A 336 24.26 1.72 3.10
C ARG A 336 23.88 3.09 2.51
N PRO A 337 24.05 4.19 3.26
CA PRO A 337 23.80 5.53 2.75
C PRO A 337 24.74 5.86 1.57
N ARG A 338 24.18 6.33 0.45
CA ARG A 338 24.93 6.64 -0.78
C ARG A 338 25.24 8.12 -0.97
N GLY A 339 24.68 9.00 -0.14
CA GLY A 339 24.87 10.44 -0.29
C GLY A 339 24.51 11.23 0.96
N VAL A 340 24.81 12.53 0.94
CA VAL A 340 24.69 13.44 2.10
C VAL A 340 23.29 13.41 2.71
N MET A 341 22.24 13.41 1.89
CA MET A 341 20.87 13.36 2.40
C MET A 341 20.54 12.03 3.12
N GLU A 342 21.02 10.90 2.60
CA GLU A 342 20.83 9.59 3.25
C GLU A 342 21.67 9.48 4.54
N TRP A 343 22.85 10.11 4.57
CA TRP A 343 23.70 10.21 5.75
C TRP A 343 23.08 11.10 6.84
N LEU A 344 22.59 12.28 6.48
CA LEU A 344 21.87 13.17 7.40
C LEU A 344 20.62 12.49 7.95
N ASP A 345 19.88 11.80 7.09
CA ASP A 345 18.73 11.00 7.48
C ASP A 345 19.09 9.91 8.51
N LEU A 346 20.14 9.13 8.22
CA LEU A 346 20.65 8.12 9.15
C LEU A 346 21.06 8.75 10.49
N ALA A 347 21.74 9.89 10.46
CA ALA A 347 22.18 10.59 11.66
C ALA A 347 20.99 11.04 12.52
N VAL A 348 20.00 11.72 11.92
CA VAL A 348 18.78 12.16 12.60
C VAL A 348 18.02 10.97 13.17
N TRP A 349 17.87 9.88 12.40
CA TRP A 349 17.20 8.66 12.85
C TRP A 349 17.92 8.00 14.02
N SER A 350 19.26 7.93 13.99
CA SER A 350 20.04 7.36 15.10
C SER A 350 19.93 8.17 16.40
N VAL A 351 19.82 9.51 16.30
CA VAL A 351 19.69 10.42 17.44
C VAL A 351 18.28 10.34 18.03
N LEU A 352 17.24 10.37 17.19
CA LEU A 352 15.84 10.25 17.62
C LEU A 352 15.54 8.84 18.17
N GLY A 353 16.08 7.78 17.56
CA GLY A 353 15.93 6.41 18.05
C GLY A 353 16.53 6.21 19.45
N ARG A 354 17.70 6.81 19.73
CA ARG A 354 18.28 6.83 21.08
C ARG A 354 17.47 7.65 22.08
N ALA A 355 16.92 8.79 21.66
CA ALA A 355 16.10 9.64 22.52
C ALA A 355 14.78 8.97 22.91
N LEU A 356 14.12 8.28 21.97
CA LEU A 356 12.87 7.54 22.23
C LEU A 356 13.12 6.26 23.05
N GLY A 357 14.23 5.55 22.81
CA GLY A 357 14.65 4.41 23.62
C GLY A 357 15.00 4.79 25.07
N ALA A 358 15.58 5.97 25.30
CA ALA A 358 15.91 6.47 26.65
C ALA A 358 14.68 6.92 27.45
N VAL A 359 13.57 7.27 26.79
CA VAL A 359 12.30 7.64 27.46
C VAL A 359 11.48 6.39 27.83
N GLY A 360 11.60 5.29 27.08
CA GLY A 360 10.93 4.01 27.39
C GLY A 360 11.58 3.20 28.54
N GLY A 361 12.85 3.46 28.88
CA GLY A 361 13.61 2.69 29.87
C GLY A 361 13.50 3.15 31.33
N LYS A 362 12.82 4.26 31.64
CA LYS A 362 12.76 4.81 33.02
C LYS A 362 11.46 4.52 33.79
N GLY A 363 10.55 3.72 33.22
CA GLY A 363 9.23 3.43 33.81
C GLY A 363 9.07 2.07 34.50
N ALA A 364 10.03 1.15 34.42
CA ALA A 364 9.82 -0.25 34.78
C ALA A 364 10.47 -0.74 36.11
N ASP A 365 11.28 0.06 36.80
CA ASP A 365 12.09 -0.42 37.95
C ASP A 365 11.69 0.14 39.34
N LYS A 366 10.45 0.61 39.53
CA LYS A 366 9.96 1.00 40.87
C LYS A 366 8.54 0.50 41.17
N ALA A 367 8.36 -0.81 41.17
CA ALA A 367 7.22 -1.44 41.85
C ALA A 367 7.60 -2.86 42.28
N GLY A 368 8.33 -2.99 43.39
CA GLY A 368 8.73 -4.30 43.89
C GLY A 368 9.74 -4.26 45.04
N SER A 369 9.42 -3.60 46.15
CA SER A 369 9.99 -3.95 47.47
C SER A 369 9.25 -3.28 48.62
N GLY A 370 8.91 -4.08 49.65
CA GLY A 370 8.37 -3.67 50.95
C GLY A 370 6.84 -3.72 51.01
N THR A 371 6.18 -4.50 51.87
CA THR A 371 6.59 -4.99 53.20
C THR A 371 5.76 -6.22 53.58
N ALA A 372 6.45 -7.28 54.00
CA ALA A 372 5.94 -8.30 54.90
C ALA A 372 6.60 -8.06 56.26
N ALA A 373 5.80 -7.74 57.27
CA ALA A 373 5.98 -7.98 58.70
C ALA A 373 4.75 -7.41 59.43
#